data_AF-A0A520EGW0-F1
#
_entry.id   AF-A0A520EGW0-F1
#
_cell.length_a   1.000
_cell.length_b   1.000
_cell.length_c   1.000
_cell.angle_alpha   90.00
_cell.angle_beta   90.00
_cell.angle_gamma   90.00
#
_symmetry.space_group_name_H-M   'P 1'
#
loop_
_entity.id
_entity.type
_entity.pdbx_description
1 polymer ?
#
loop_
_entity_poly.entity_id
_entity_poly.type
_entity_poly.pdbx_seq_one_letter_code
_entity_poly.pdbx_strand_id
1 'polypeptide(L)'
;MKNLSISLTPAKCELLDNILNEFEEEVYIKSDRVLKIFRGNGTLASDYLDVLVQMNLVILVGQVDGVPLPAMVGKQAGVDMFISEGGFKRRYALNKLEEDTGKSIFDLKTENLDLKEKVEKQEVLLKNLEKNITQQGQSILNKWLARVGFMFIGIVLTVCYFLFFK
;
A
#
# COMPACT_ATOMS: atom_id res chain seq x y z
N MET A 1 -27.69 12.32 6.02
CA MET A 1 -26.68 11.24 5.99
C MET A 1 -25.31 11.85 6.20
N LYS A 2 -24.86 11.96 7.45
CA LYS A 2 -23.49 12.34 7.76
C LYS A 2 -22.66 11.08 7.67
N ASN A 3 -21.84 10.96 6.62
CA ASN A 3 -20.72 10.03 6.61
C ASN A 3 -19.75 10.50 7.70
N LEU A 4 -20.04 10.14 8.95
CA LEU A 4 -19.02 10.12 9.98
C LEU A 4 -18.08 9.01 9.51
N SER A 5 -17.02 9.39 8.81
CA SER A 5 -15.77 8.65 8.80
C SER A 5 -15.31 8.60 10.26
N ILE A 6 -15.92 7.72 11.05
CA ILE A 6 -15.53 7.48 12.43
C ILE A 6 -14.15 6.88 12.29
N SER A 7 -13.13 7.72 12.50
CA SER A 7 -11.80 7.26 12.87
C SER A 7 -11.99 6.43 14.14
N LEU A 8 -12.22 5.13 13.97
CA LEU A 8 -12.38 4.14 15.01
C LEU A 8 -11.03 4.02 15.71
N THR A 9 -10.78 4.84 16.74
CA THR A 9 -9.58 4.69 17.57
C THR A 9 -9.68 3.42 18.41
N PRO A 10 -8.57 2.78 18.83
CA PRO A 10 -8.59 1.59 19.67
C PRO A 10 -9.46 1.72 20.93
N ALA A 11 -9.38 2.88 21.60
CA ALA A 11 -10.19 3.18 22.78
C ALA A 11 -11.71 3.27 22.50
N LYS A 12 -12.09 3.70 21.28
CA LYS A 12 -13.49 3.72 20.85
C LYS A 12 -13.99 2.31 20.58
N CYS A 13 -13.20 1.49 19.89
CA CYS A 13 -13.53 0.08 19.66
C CYS A 13 -13.72 -0.69 20.98
N GLU A 14 -12.86 -0.44 21.96
CA GLU A 14 -12.97 -1.06 23.28
C GLU A 14 -14.25 -0.67 24.02
N LEU A 15 -14.62 0.60 24.00
CA LEU A 15 -15.87 1.05 24.62
C LEU A 15 -17.11 0.48 23.91
N LEU A 16 -17.07 0.37 22.58
CA LEU A 16 -18.15 -0.26 21.81
C LEU A 16 -18.28 -1.75 22.12
N ASP A 17 -17.15 -2.48 22.17
CA ASP A 17 -17.12 -3.89 22.54
C ASP A 17 -17.62 -4.10 23.99
N ASN A 18 -17.27 -3.19 24.92
CA ASN A 18 -17.76 -3.26 26.30
C ASN A 18 -19.29 -3.09 26.39
N ILE A 19 -19.90 -2.22 25.59
CA ILE A 19 -21.37 -2.10 25.53
C ILE A 19 -21.98 -3.40 25.02
N LEU A 20 -21.42 -3.99 23.97
CA LEU A 20 -21.92 -5.23 23.40
C LEU A 20 -21.77 -6.43 24.37
N ASN A 21 -20.71 -6.44 25.16
CA ASN A 21 -20.48 -7.46 26.18
C ASN A 21 -21.43 -7.36 27.38
N GLU A 22 -21.96 -6.17 27.71
CA GLU A 22 -22.97 -6.02 28.77
C GLU A 22 -24.29 -6.75 28.47
N PHE A 23 -24.55 -7.10 27.22
CA PHE A 23 -25.73 -7.89 26.89
C PHE A 23 -25.62 -9.33 27.40
N GLU A 24 -24.42 -9.92 27.47
CA GLU A 24 -24.24 -11.34 27.81
C GLU A 24 -25.24 -12.23 27.02
N GLU A 25 -26.19 -12.88 27.71
CA GLU A 25 -27.28 -13.67 27.13
C GLU A 25 -28.61 -12.88 26.98
N GLU A 26 -28.70 -11.67 27.52
CA GLU A 26 -29.90 -10.82 27.48
C GLU A 26 -30.10 -10.19 26.09
N VAL A 27 -31.35 -10.22 25.61
CA VAL A 27 -31.73 -9.55 24.36
C VAL A 27 -31.91 -8.03 24.58
N TYR A 28 -32.19 -7.60 25.81
CA TYR A 28 -32.42 -6.20 26.15
C TYR A 28 -31.73 -5.87 27.47
N ILE A 29 -31.02 -4.75 27.49
CA ILE A 29 -30.40 -4.20 28.70
C ILE A 29 -30.98 -2.83 29.04
N LYS A 30 -31.01 -2.50 30.32
CA LYS A 30 -31.35 -1.15 30.78
C LYS A 30 -30.21 -0.18 30.50
N SER A 31 -30.55 1.05 30.14
CA SER A 31 -29.57 2.10 29.87
C SER A 31 -28.68 2.45 31.06
N ASP A 32 -29.12 2.15 32.29
CA ASP A 32 -28.29 2.29 33.50
C ASP A 32 -27.02 1.42 33.45
N ARG A 33 -27.07 0.23 32.82
CA ARG A 33 -25.90 -0.64 32.66
C ARG A 33 -24.90 0.01 31.70
N VAL A 34 -25.38 0.53 30.59
CA VAL A 34 -24.56 1.28 29.62
C VAL A 34 -23.97 2.54 30.26
N LEU A 35 -24.74 3.26 31.07
CA LEU A 35 -24.30 4.48 31.76
C LEU A 35 -23.12 4.22 32.71
N LYS A 36 -23.05 3.04 33.34
CA LYS A 36 -21.94 2.65 34.23
C LYS A 36 -20.60 2.59 33.47
N ILE A 37 -20.61 2.08 32.23
CA ILE A 37 -19.41 2.03 31.37
C ILE A 37 -18.85 3.45 31.17
N PHE A 38 -19.75 4.41 30.99
CA PHE A 38 -19.43 5.81 30.74
C PHE A 38 -19.33 6.67 32.00
N ARG A 39 -19.25 6.06 33.19
CA ARG A 39 -19.12 6.74 34.48
C ARG A 39 -20.18 7.83 34.71
N GLY A 40 -21.42 7.61 34.25
CA GLY A 40 -22.49 8.59 34.40
C GLY A 40 -22.64 9.58 33.25
N ASN A 41 -21.77 9.57 32.23
CA ASN A 41 -21.86 10.48 31.10
C ASN A 41 -22.89 10.00 30.07
N GLY A 42 -24.14 10.42 30.24
CA GLY A 42 -25.27 10.03 29.37
C GLY A 42 -25.16 10.54 27.93
N THR A 43 -24.60 11.73 27.71
CA THR A 43 -24.39 12.28 26.36
C THR A 43 -23.38 11.44 25.57
N LEU A 44 -22.26 11.07 26.20
CA LEU A 44 -21.24 10.27 25.55
C LEU A 44 -21.71 8.82 25.35
N ALA A 45 -22.51 8.27 26.26
CA ALA A 45 -23.16 6.99 26.07
C ALA A 45 -24.12 6.99 24.87
N SER A 46 -24.90 8.06 24.71
CA SER A 46 -25.79 8.25 23.55
C SER A 46 -25.03 8.24 22.24
N ASP A 47 -23.93 9.00 22.15
CA ASP A 47 -23.13 9.09 20.93
C ASP A 47 -22.62 7.70 20.49
N TYR A 48 -22.21 6.86 21.44
CA TYR A 48 -21.72 5.50 21.14
C TYR A 48 -22.86 4.53 20.81
N LEU A 49 -24.02 4.68 21.46
CA LEU A 49 -25.22 3.91 21.10
C LEU A 49 -25.68 4.24 19.68
N ASP A 50 -25.65 5.51 19.28
CA ASP A 50 -25.99 5.94 17.92
C ASP A 50 -25.06 5.30 16.87
N VAL A 51 -23.78 5.13 17.20
CA VAL A 51 -22.82 4.40 16.34
C VAL A 51 -23.22 2.94 16.20
N LEU A 52 -23.56 2.27 17.31
CA LEU A 52 -24.01 0.87 17.27
C LEU A 52 -25.33 0.70 16.51
N VAL A 53 -26.23 1.68 16.57
CA VAL A 53 -27.48 1.72 15.79
C VAL A 53 -27.19 1.88 14.30
N GLN A 54 -26.32 2.82 13.93
CA GLN A 54 -25.92 3.02 12.53
C GLN A 54 -25.29 1.76 11.92
N MET A 55 -24.65 0.94 12.74
CA MET A 55 -24.02 -0.31 12.33
C MET A 55 -24.96 -1.52 12.41
N ASN A 56 -26.24 -1.32 12.73
CA ASN A 56 -27.24 -2.38 12.88
C ASN A 56 -26.80 -3.47 13.88
N LEU A 57 -26.24 -3.06 15.01
CA LEU A 57 -25.88 -3.97 16.11
C LEU A 57 -26.86 -3.85 17.26
N VAL A 58 -27.41 -2.66 17.51
CA VAL A 58 -28.38 -2.43 18.58
C VAL A 58 -29.59 -1.64 18.12
N ILE A 59 -30.69 -1.78 18.84
CA ILE A 59 -31.90 -0.96 18.72
C ILE A 59 -32.11 -0.16 20.01
N LEU A 60 -32.57 1.07 19.88
CA LEU A 60 -32.96 1.90 21.02
C LEU A 60 -34.47 1.73 21.24
N VAL A 61 -34.88 1.45 22.48
CA VAL A 61 -36.28 1.22 22.86
C VAL A 61 -36.69 2.25 23.91
N GLY A 62 -37.78 2.96 23.66
CA GLY A 62 -38.30 3.99 24.58
C GLY A 62 -37.44 5.26 24.59
N GLN A 63 -37.04 5.74 23.41
CA GLN A 63 -36.37 7.03 23.26
C GLN A 63 -37.41 8.15 23.46
N VAL A 64 -37.11 9.11 24.35
CA VAL A 64 -37.99 10.25 24.68
C VAL A 64 -37.26 11.53 24.35
N ASP A 65 -37.93 12.46 23.67
CA ASP A 65 -37.35 13.76 23.33
C ASP A 65 -36.91 14.51 24.59
N GLY A 66 -35.65 14.95 24.61
CA GLY A 66 -35.04 15.69 25.72
C GLY A 66 -34.31 14.84 26.76
N VAL A 67 -34.36 13.50 26.67
CA VAL A 67 -33.57 12.59 27.52
C VAL A 67 -32.43 11.99 26.69
N PRO A 68 -31.16 12.08 27.15
CA PRO A 68 -30.01 11.63 26.35
C PRO A 68 -29.93 10.11 26.20
N LEU A 69 -30.63 9.32 27.02
CA LEU A 69 -30.59 7.86 26.94
C LEU A 69 -31.99 7.28 26.75
N PRO A 70 -32.13 6.20 25.95
CA PRO A 70 -33.39 5.49 25.83
C PRO A 70 -33.74 4.78 27.15
N ALA A 71 -34.95 4.25 27.28
CA ALA A 71 -35.31 3.42 28.42
C ALA A 71 -34.54 2.08 28.42
N MET A 72 -34.39 1.47 27.25
CA MET A 72 -33.69 0.19 27.07
C MET A 72 -32.95 0.15 25.74
N VAL A 73 -31.93 -0.70 25.68
CA VAL A 73 -31.18 -0.99 24.46
C VAL A 73 -31.38 -2.47 24.15
N GLY A 74 -31.79 -2.79 22.92
CA GLY A 74 -31.96 -4.16 22.44
C GLY A 74 -30.83 -4.59 21.53
N LYS A 75 -30.48 -5.87 21.59
CA LYS A 75 -29.48 -6.53 20.74
C LYS A 75 -30.13 -6.98 19.43
N GLN A 76 -29.49 -6.67 18.30
CA GLN A 76 -29.95 -7.16 16.98
C GLN A 76 -29.36 -8.53 16.64
N ALA A 77 -30.00 -9.22 15.70
CA ALA A 77 -29.50 -10.49 15.16
C ALA A 77 -28.14 -10.28 14.48
N GLY A 78 -27.13 -11.06 14.87
CA GLY A 78 -25.77 -10.97 14.32
C GLY A 78 -24.73 -10.36 15.25
N VAL A 79 -25.14 -9.78 16.39
CA VAL A 79 -24.19 -9.28 17.41
C VAL A 79 -23.33 -10.40 17.98
N ASP A 80 -23.90 -11.57 18.28
CA ASP A 80 -23.13 -12.71 18.81
C ASP A 80 -22.05 -13.18 17.85
N MET A 81 -22.40 -13.24 16.56
CA MET A 81 -21.47 -13.56 15.50
C MET A 81 -20.37 -12.50 15.42
N PHE A 82 -20.74 -11.22 15.45
CA PHE A 82 -19.80 -10.10 15.42
C PHE A 82 -18.82 -10.09 16.62
N ILE A 83 -19.29 -10.38 17.83
CA ILE A 83 -18.42 -10.52 19.02
C ILE A 83 -17.51 -11.74 18.86
N SER A 84 -18.04 -12.88 18.40
CA SER A 84 -17.26 -14.11 18.20
C SER A 84 -16.16 -13.96 17.14
N GLU A 85 -16.39 -13.10 16.16
CA GLU A 85 -15.42 -12.74 15.13
C GLU A 85 -14.33 -11.79 15.64
N GLY A 86 -14.40 -11.34 16.90
CA GLY A 86 -13.41 -10.47 17.54
C GLY A 86 -13.78 -8.99 17.57
N GLY A 87 -15.05 -8.65 17.28
CA GLY A 87 -15.63 -7.34 17.49
C GLY A 87 -14.97 -6.18 16.74
N PHE A 88 -15.09 -4.99 17.31
CA PHE A 88 -14.55 -3.77 16.73
C PHE A 88 -13.02 -3.72 16.75
N LYS A 89 -12.39 -4.34 17.75
CA LYS A 89 -10.92 -4.44 17.84
C LYS A 89 -10.33 -5.20 16.64
N ARG A 90 -10.93 -6.33 16.24
CA ARG A 90 -10.45 -7.11 15.09
C ARG A 90 -10.67 -6.41 13.75
N ARG A 91 -11.84 -5.80 13.54
CA ARG A 91 -12.08 -4.99 12.33
C ARG A 91 -11.09 -3.83 12.19
N TYR A 92 -10.77 -3.16 13.29
CA TYR A 92 -9.75 -2.10 13.27
C TYR A 92 -8.36 -2.63 12.92
N ALA A 93 -7.96 -3.77 13.48
CA ALA A 93 -6.68 -4.40 13.16
C ALA A 93 -6.59 -4.80 11.68
N LEU A 94 -7.67 -5.34 11.11
CA LEU A 94 -7.75 -5.70 9.69
C LEU A 94 -7.63 -4.47 8.79
N ASN A 95 -8.39 -3.41 9.07
CA ASN A 95 -8.30 -2.17 8.27
C ASN A 95 -6.90 -1.54 8.33
N LYS A 96 -6.26 -1.57 9.50
CA LYS A 96 -4.88 -1.07 9.65
C LYS A 96 -3.89 -1.92 8.86
N LEU A 97 -4.05 -3.25 8.89
CA LEU A 97 -3.24 -4.17 8.08
C LEU A 97 -3.46 -3.94 6.58
N GLU A 98 -4.69 -3.67 6.14
CA GLU A 98 -5.00 -3.33 4.74
C GLU A 98 -4.36 -2.00 4.32
N GLU A 99 -4.41 -0.96 5.16
CA GLU A 99 -3.73 0.31 4.89
C GLU A 99 -2.21 0.17 4.82
N ASP A 100 -1.61 -0.57 5.76
CA ASP A 100 -0.17 -0.80 5.80
C ASP A 100 0.29 -1.68 4.61
N THR A 101 -0.51 -2.68 4.24
CA THR A 101 -0.25 -3.53 3.06
C THR A 101 -0.44 -2.75 1.77
N GLY A 102 -1.46 -1.88 1.69
CA GLY A 102 -1.73 -1.04 0.53
C GLY A 102 -0.60 -0.05 0.25
N LYS A 103 -0.04 0.58 1.29
CA LYS A 103 1.16 1.41 1.18
C LYS A 103 2.37 0.60 0.74
N SER A 104 2.61 -0.56 1.36
CA SER A 104 3.72 -1.45 1.01
C SER A 104 3.67 -1.92 -0.45
N ILE A 105 2.50 -2.29 -0.96
CA ILE A 105 2.32 -2.68 -2.38
C ILE A 105 2.61 -1.51 -3.33
N PHE A 106 2.19 -0.30 -2.97
CA PHE A 106 2.46 0.90 -3.77
C PHE A 106 3.96 1.22 -3.82
N ASP A 107 4.64 1.13 -2.68
CA ASP A 107 6.08 1.34 -2.57
C ASP A 107 6.86 0.31 -3.40
N LEU A 108 6.51 -0.98 -3.28
CA LEU A 108 7.11 -2.06 -4.06
C LEU A 108 6.88 -1.91 -5.57
N LYS A 109 5.71 -1.41 -5.98
CA LYS A 109 5.42 -1.15 -7.39
C LYS A 109 6.27 0.00 -7.91
N THR A 110 6.46 1.03 -7.11
CA THR A 110 7.30 2.18 -7.44
C THR A 110 8.77 1.77 -7.55
N GLU A 111 9.26 0.95 -6.62
CA GLU A 111 10.62 0.41 -6.66
C GLU A 111 10.85 -0.48 -7.88
N ASN A 112 9.90 -1.35 -8.25
CA ASN A 112 10.00 -2.16 -9.46
C ASN A 112 10.04 -1.32 -10.74
N LEU A 113 9.29 -0.21 -10.81
CA LEU A 113 9.33 0.69 -11.95
C LEU A 113 10.69 1.39 -12.06
N ASP A 114 11.24 1.87 -10.95
CA ASP A 114 12.57 2.50 -10.92
C ASP A 114 13.69 1.51 -11.29
N LEU A 115 13.62 0.27 -10.78
CA LEU A 115 14.54 -0.80 -11.15
C LEU A 115 14.48 -1.12 -12.65
N LYS A 116 13.27 -1.18 -13.22
CA LYS A 116 13.10 -1.42 -14.65
C LYS A 116 13.71 -0.30 -15.50
N GLU A 117 13.51 0.96 -15.10
CA GLU A 117 14.10 2.11 -15.79
C GLU A 117 15.64 2.09 -15.70
N LYS A 118 16.20 1.71 -14.53
CA LYS A 118 17.65 1.54 -14.35
C LYS A 118 18.22 0.44 -15.24
N VAL A 119 17.53 -0.69 -15.36
CA VAL A 119 17.94 -1.79 -16.25
C VAL A 119 17.92 -1.35 -17.71
N GLU A 120 16.86 -0.68 -18.17
CA GLU A 120 16.78 -0.17 -19.54
C GLU A 120 17.91 0.83 -19.86
N LYS A 121 18.23 1.74 -18.93
CA LYS A 121 19.37 2.66 -19.08
C LYS A 121 20.70 1.90 -19.18
N GLN A 122 20.91 0.89 -18.34
CA GLN A 122 22.12 0.08 -18.39
C GLN A 122 22.24 -0.71 -19.69
N GLU A 123 21.15 -1.29 -20.20
CA GLU A 123 21.16 -2.01 -21.48
C GLU A 123 21.49 -1.10 -22.66
N VAL A 124 20.95 0.12 -22.68
CA VAL A 124 21.27 1.11 -23.72
C VAL A 124 22.74 1.53 -23.65
N LEU A 125 23.27 1.75 -22.44
CA LEU A 125 24.69 2.05 -22.24
C LEU A 125 25.58 0.89 -22.71
N LEU A 126 25.24 -0.35 -22.37
CA LEU A 126 25.97 -1.54 -22.80
C LEU A 126 25.98 -1.66 -24.33
N LYS A 127 24.83 -1.51 -24.98
CA LYS A 127 24.74 -1.53 -26.46
C LYS A 127 25.58 -0.43 -27.09
N ASN A 128 25.58 0.78 -26.52
CA ASN A 128 26.39 1.88 -27.02
C ASN A 128 27.89 1.63 -26.83
N LEU A 129 28.30 1.08 -25.69
CA LEU A 129 29.70 0.72 -25.43
C LEU A 129 30.16 -0.40 -26.37
N GLU A 130 29.34 -1.43 -26.59
CA GLU A 130 29.63 -2.51 -27.53
C GLU A 130 29.78 -1.99 -28.97
N LYS A 131 28.89 -1.10 -29.39
CA LYS A 131 28.96 -0.44 -30.70
C LYS A 131 30.23 0.43 -30.83
N ASN A 132 30.60 1.15 -29.78
CA ASN A 132 31.81 1.96 -29.78
C ASN A 132 33.07 1.10 -29.85
N ILE A 133 33.14 -0.02 -29.12
CA ILE A 133 34.27 -0.94 -29.14
C ILE A 133 34.43 -1.58 -30.52
N THR A 134 33.34 -2.06 -31.12
CA THR A 134 33.36 -2.66 -32.47
C THR A 134 33.78 -1.65 -33.54
N GLN A 135 33.28 -0.42 -33.46
CA GLN A 135 33.66 0.66 -34.37
C GLN A 135 35.14 1.09 -34.20
N GLN A 136 35.62 1.18 -32.96
CA GLN A 136 37.04 1.43 -32.68
C GLN A 136 37.92 0.30 -33.22
N GLY A 137 37.54 -0.96 -33.01
CA GLY A 137 38.23 -2.12 -33.55
C GLY A 137 38.35 -2.07 -35.09
N GLN A 138 37.24 -1.78 -35.78
CA GLN A 138 37.25 -1.61 -37.24
C GLN A 138 38.13 -0.44 -37.69
N SER A 139 38.10 0.70 -37.00
CA SER A 139 38.94 1.86 -37.34
C SER A 139 40.43 1.56 -37.16
N ILE A 140 40.80 0.85 -36.09
CA ILE A 140 42.18 0.42 -35.84
C ILE A 140 42.65 -0.55 -36.92
N LEU A 141 41.83 -1.54 -37.28
CA LEU A 141 42.13 -2.48 -38.36
C LEU A 141 42.32 -1.76 -39.70
N ASN A 142 41.42 -0.84 -40.06
CA ASN A 142 41.53 -0.08 -41.31
C ASN A 142 42.78 0.79 -41.35
N LYS A 143 43.14 1.46 -40.23
CA LYS A 143 44.38 2.24 -40.13
C LYS A 143 45.62 1.37 -40.26
N TRP A 144 45.61 0.19 -39.63
CA TRP A 144 46.73 -0.76 -39.71
C TRP A 144 46.88 -1.33 -41.12
N LEU A 145 45.78 -1.76 -41.75
CA LEU A 145 45.76 -2.22 -43.14
C LEU A 145 46.25 -1.16 -44.12
N ALA A 146 45.82 0.09 -43.98
CA ALA A 146 46.29 1.19 -44.81
C ALA A 146 47.81 1.39 -44.68
N ARG A 147 48.33 1.36 -43.43
CA ARG A 147 49.77 1.54 -43.16
C ARG A 147 50.61 0.41 -43.76
N VAL A 148 50.15 -0.83 -43.61
CA VAL A 148 50.81 -2.01 -44.20
C VAL A 148 50.73 -1.96 -45.74
N GLY A 149 49.57 -1.58 -46.29
CA GLY A 149 49.38 -1.41 -47.74
C GLY A 149 50.34 -0.38 -48.35
N PHE A 150 50.47 0.80 -47.74
CA PHE A 150 51.43 1.82 -48.18
C PHE A 150 52.88 1.33 -48.12
N MET A 151 53.24 0.53 -47.10
CA MET A 151 54.57 -0.07 -46.99
C MET A 151 54.86 -1.01 -48.17
N PHE A 152 53.91 -1.90 -48.51
CA PHE A 152 54.05 -2.80 -49.65
C PHE A 152 54.13 -2.05 -50.99
N ILE A 153 53.31 -1.02 -51.18
CA ILE A 153 53.38 -0.17 -52.39
C ILE A 153 54.76 0.48 -52.52
N GLY A 154 55.32 0.99 -51.43
CA GLY A 154 56.68 1.56 -51.42
C GLY A 154 57.74 0.53 -51.84
N ILE A 155 57.66 -0.70 -51.31
CA ILE A 155 58.57 -1.79 -51.68
C ILE A 155 58.46 -2.12 -53.17
N VAL A 156 57.24 -2.28 -53.70
CA VAL A 156 57.01 -2.58 -55.11
C VAL A 156 57.59 -1.47 -56.01
N LEU A 157 57.35 -0.20 -55.67
CA LEU A 157 57.90 0.94 -56.41
C LEU A 157 59.42 0.94 -56.44
N THR A 158 60.08 0.66 -55.30
CA THR A 158 61.55 0.58 -55.25
C THR A 158 62.11 -0.56 -56.09
N VAL A 159 61.44 -1.73 -56.12
CA VAL A 159 61.84 -2.87 -56.95
C VAL A 159 61.64 -2.58 -58.44
N CYS A 160 60.50 -2.00 -58.82
CA CYS A 160 60.23 -1.60 -60.20
C CYS A 160 61.25 -0.56 -60.70
N TYR A 161 61.62 0.41 -59.87
CA TYR A 161 62.64 1.40 -60.20
C TYR A 161 63.99 0.72 -60.49
N PHE A 162 64.42 -0.20 -59.63
CA PHE A 162 65.68 -0.94 -59.83
C PHE A 162 65.67 -1.87 -61.05
N LEU A 163 64.51 -2.41 -61.45
CA LEU A 163 64.37 -3.26 -62.64
C LEU A 163 64.38 -2.47 -63.95
N PHE A 164 63.82 -1.25 -63.97
CA PHE A 164 63.76 -0.42 -65.18
C PHE A 164 65.02 0.41 -65.43
N PHE A 165 65.76 0.78 -64.38
CA PHE A 165 66.97 1.62 -64.47
C PHE A 165 68.28 0.83 -64.47
N LYS A 166 68.23 -0.49 -64.59
CA LYS A 166 69.38 -1.40 -64.74
C LYS A 166 69.40 -1.99 -66.14
#